data_AF-A0A2S9FU90-F1
#
_entry.id   AF-A0A2S9FU90-F1
#
_cell.length_a   1.000
_cell.length_b   1.000
_cell.length_c   1.000
_cell.angle_alpha   90.00
_cell.angle_beta   90.00
_cell.angle_gamma   90.00
#
_symmetry.space_group_name_H-M   'P 1'
#
loop_
_entity.id
_entity.type
_entity.pdbx_description
1 polymer ?
#
loop_
_entity_poly.entity_id
_entity_poly.type
_entity_poly.pdbx_seq_one_letter_code
_entity_poly.pdbx_strand_id
1 'polypeptide(L)'
;RASSGVYEDRCGPVVVEWLNDRGIDTPAPVVVADGDPVAAALRTALNADHDVIVTSGGTGISPTDSTPQITAALLDYELPGLADAIRR
;
A
#
# COMPACT_ATOMS: atom_id res chain seq x y z
N ARG A 1 -4.94 -8.03 8.85
CA ARG A 1 -5.66 -7.77 10.14
C ARG A 1 -6.87 -6.87 9.98
N ALA A 2 -6.83 -5.86 9.10
CA ALA A 2 -8.00 -5.05 8.80
C ALA A 2 -9.01 -5.73 7.86
N SER A 3 -8.52 -6.51 6.88
CA SER A 3 -9.35 -7.31 5.97
C SER A 3 -10.16 -8.43 6.64
N SER A 4 -9.73 -8.90 7.82
CA SER A 4 -10.43 -9.91 8.61
C SER A 4 -11.44 -9.30 9.60
N GLY A 5 -11.66 -7.99 9.57
CA GLY A 5 -12.57 -7.28 10.48
C GLY A 5 -12.10 -7.18 11.94
N VAL A 6 -10.85 -7.56 12.22
CA VAL A 6 -10.27 -7.55 13.59
C VAL A 6 -9.74 -6.16 13.95
N TYR A 7 -9.47 -5.31 12.95
CA TYR A 7 -9.01 -3.94 13.14
C TYR A 7 -9.60 -3.05 12.06
N GLU A 8 -10.17 -1.90 12.41
CA GLU A 8 -10.61 -0.93 11.41
C GLU A 8 -9.37 -0.31 10.73
N ASP A 9 -9.41 -0.13 9.41
CA ASP A 9 -8.38 0.63 8.72
C ASP A 9 -8.52 2.11 9.08
N ARG A 10 -7.60 2.60 9.90
CA ARG A 10 -7.54 4.02 10.29
C ARG A 10 -6.57 4.83 9.43
N CYS A 11 -5.68 4.17 8.69
CA CYS A 11 -4.63 4.86 7.94
C CYS A 11 -5.14 5.21 6.53
N GLY A 12 -5.75 4.25 5.84
CA GLY A 12 -6.25 4.43 4.47
C GLY A 12 -7.16 5.64 4.33
N PRO A 13 -8.21 5.80 5.17
CA PRO A 13 -9.09 6.96 5.09
C PRO A 13 -8.37 8.29 5.28
N VAL A 14 -7.41 8.38 6.20
CA VAL A 14 -6.63 9.61 6.47
C VAL A 14 -5.77 9.99 5.28
N VAL A 15 -5.12 9.02 4.64
CA VAL A 15 -4.29 9.27 3.46
C VAL A 15 -5.16 9.72 2.27
N VAL A 16 -6.30 9.07 2.06
CA VAL A 16 -7.24 9.40 0.99
C VAL A 16 -7.82 10.81 1.18
N GLU A 17 -8.25 11.16 2.40
CA GLU A 17 -8.74 12.50 2.72
C GLU A 17 -7.65 13.56 2.47
N TRP A 18 -6.44 13.32 2.98
CA TRP A 18 -5.32 14.26 2.85
C TRP A 18 -4.92 14.55 1.39
N LEU A 19 -4.98 13.53 0.52
CA LEU A 19 -4.68 13.65 -0.91
C LEU A 19 -5.81 14.37 -1.66
N ASN A 20 -7.07 14.00 -1.39
CA ASN A 20 -8.23 14.66 -2.01
C ASN A 20 -8.32 16.14 -1.61
N ASP A 21 -8.00 16.50 -0.36
CA ASP A 21 -7.91 17.89 0.11
C ASP A 21 -6.86 18.73 -0.66
N ARG A 22 -5.93 18.07 -1.35
CA ARG A 22 -4.89 18.69 -2.19
C ARG A 22 -5.22 18.63 -3.69
N GLY A 23 -6.43 18.19 -4.03
CA GLY A 23 -6.89 18.08 -5.42
C GLY A 23 -6.30 16.89 -6.17
N ILE A 24 -5.80 15.87 -5.47
CA ILE A 24 -5.32 14.63 -6.06
C ILE A 24 -6.48 13.62 -6.00
N ASP A 25 -7.03 13.26 -7.16
CA ASP A 25 -8.12 12.28 -7.28
C ASP A 25 -7.68 10.93 -6.71
N THR A 26 -8.22 10.57 -5.55
CA THR A 26 -7.82 9.38 -4.82
C THR A 26 -9.07 8.58 -4.43
N PRO A 27 -9.25 7.36 -4.96
CA PRO A 27 -10.39 6.52 -4.62
C PRO A 27 -10.32 6.03 -3.17
N ALA A 28 -11.42 5.42 -2.70
CA ALA A 28 -11.46 4.77 -1.39
C ALA A 28 -10.35 3.71 -1.24
N PRO A 29 -9.80 3.53 -0.02
CA PRO A 29 -8.70 2.58 0.19
C PRO A 29 -9.17 1.14 0.00
N VAL A 30 -8.31 0.31 -0.60
CA VAL A 30 -8.53 -1.13 -0.73
C VAL A 30 -7.82 -1.85 0.42
N VAL A 31 -8.59 -2.54 1.27
CA VAL A 31 -8.05 -3.27 2.43
C VAL A 31 -7.95 -4.77 2.12
N VAL A 32 -6.75 -5.33 2.21
CA VAL A 32 -6.48 -6.76 1.95
C VAL A 32 -5.73 -7.42 3.11
N ALA A 33 -5.71 -8.76 3.13
CA ALA A 33 -4.91 -9.52 4.07
C ALA A 33 -3.44 -9.54 3.64
N ASP A 34 -2.54 -9.81 4.60
CA ASP A 34 -1.11 -9.97 4.32
C ASP A 34 -0.87 -11.17 3.39
N GLY A 35 0.25 -11.16 2.64
CA GLY A 35 0.60 -12.22 1.69
C GLY A 35 -0.01 -12.02 0.30
N ASP A 36 -0.39 -13.13 -0.37
CA ASP A 36 -0.88 -13.14 -1.76
C ASP A 36 -1.98 -12.11 -2.09
N PRO A 37 -2.93 -11.78 -1.19
CA PRO A 37 -3.93 -10.75 -1.47
C PRO A 37 -3.33 -9.35 -1.73
N VAL A 38 -2.16 -9.03 -1.17
CA VAL A 38 -1.40 -7.80 -1.48
C VAL A 38 -0.95 -7.80 -2.93
N ALA A 39 -0.41 -8.92 -3.42
CA ALA A 39 0.04 -9.04 -4.81
C ALA A 39 -1.13 -8.87 -5.80
N ALA A 40 -2.29 -9.45 -5.47
CA ALA A 40 -3.50 -9.30 -6.28
C ALA A 40 -3.99 -7.84 -6.32
N ALA A 41 -4.00 -7.15 -5.18
CA ALA A 41 -4.38 -5.73 -5.12
C ALA A 41 -3.43 -4.83 -5.93
N LEU A 42 -2.12 -5.03 -5.79
CA LEU A 42 -1.12 -4.28 -6.56
C LEU A 42 -1.27 -4.50 -8.06
N ARG A 43 -1.48 -5.74 -8.52
CA ARG A 43 -1.72 -6.02 -9.95
C ARG A 43 -2.99 -5.37 -10.47
N THR A 44 -4.07 -5.39 -9.69
CA THR A 44 -5.31 -4.69 -10.05
C THR A 44 -5.08 -3.19 -10.18
N ALA A 45 -4.36 -2.57 -9.24
CA ALA A 45 -4.04 -1.16 -9.28
C ALA A 45 -3.14 -0.78 -10.47
N LEU A 46 -2.14 -1.62 -10.79
CA LEU A 46 -1.29 -1.44 -11.98
C LEU A 46 -2.10 -1.53 -13.27
N ASN A 47 -3.06 -2.46 -13.37
CA ASN A 47 -3.94 -2.59 -14.54
C ASN A 47 -4.97 -1.45 -14.67
N ALA A 48 -5.17 -0.67 -13.60
CA ALA A 48 -6.04 0.50 -13.59
C ALA A 48 -5.28 1.80 -13.95
N ASP A 49 -4.01 1.69 -14.34
CA ASP A 49 -3.16 2.80 -14.78
C ASP A 49 -3.03 3.93 -13.75
N HIS A 50 -2.95 3.60 -12.45
CA HIS A 50 -2.68 4.60 -11.40
C HIS A 50 -1.26 5.16 -11.49
N ASP A 51 -1.11 6.48 -11.38
CA ASP A 51 0.21 7.14 -11.38
C ASP A 51 1.05 6.84 -10.12
N VAL A 52 0.39 6.69 -8.97
CA VAL A 52 1.02 6.44 -7.67
C VAL A 52 0.18 5.44 -6.88
N ILE A 53 0.84 4.41 -6.33
CA ILE A 53 0.23 3.46 -5.41
C ILE A 53 0.90 3.61 -4.04
N VAL A 54 0.10 3.89 -3.01
CA VAL A 54 0.57 3.97 -1.62
C VAL A 54 0.10 2.74 -0.86
N THR A 55 1.02 1.96 -0.31
CA THR A 55 0.71 0.85 0.60
C THR A 55 0.97 1.24 2.05
N SER A 56 0.16 0.72 2.97
CA SER A 56 0.32 0.93 4.41
C SER A 56 0.08 -0.37 5.15
N GLY A 57 1.11 -0.86 5.85
CA GLY A 57 1.08 -2.11 6.61
C GLY A 57 1.85 -3.25 5.93
N GLY A 58 2.20 -4.27 6.72
CA GLY A 58 2.98 -5.42 6.25
C GLY A 58 4.46 -5.13 5.98
N THR A 59 4.99 -4.02 6.52
CA THR A 59 6.38 -3.53 6.30
C THR A 59 7.29 -3.70 7.53
N GLY A 60 6.80 -4.33 8.61
CA GLY A 60 7.56 -4.58 9.84
C GLY A 60 8.39 -5.86 9.80
N ILE A 61 8.61 -6.43 10.98
CA ILE A 61 9.37 -7.68 11.19
C ILE A 61 8.49 -8.87 11.60
N SER A 62 7.16 -8.75 11.51
CA SER A 62 6.26 -9.88 11.74
C SER A 62 6.56 -11.00 10.73
N PRO A 63 6.41 -12.28 11.10
CA PRO A 63 6.50 -13.38 10.13
C PRO A 63 5.55 -13.26 8.93
N THR A 64 4.49 -12.44 9.07
CA THR A 64 3.51 -12.16 8.02
C THR A 64 3.78 -10.86 7.26
N ASP A 65 4.76 -10.05 7.67
CA ASP A 65 5.08 -8.79 7.02
C ASP A 65 5.89 -9.08 5.74
N SER A 66 5.18 -9.10 4.61
CA SER A 66 5.76 -9.42 3.31
C SER A 66 5.51 -8.36 2.23
N THR A 67 4.92 -7.21 2.58
CA THR A 67 4.57 -6.15 1.62
C THR A 67 5.81 -5.68 0.84
N PRO A 68 6.97 -5.38 1.46
CA PRO A 68 8.16 -4.94 0.72
C PRO A 68 8.63 -5.96 -0.32
N GLN A 69 8.64 -7.25 0.01
CA GLN A 69 9.10 -8.33 -0.87
C GLN A 69 8.12 -8.55 -2.02
N ILE A 70 6.81 -8.48 -1.74
CA ILE A 70 5.77 -8.58 -2.76
C ILE A 70 5.84 -7.38 -3.71
N THR A 71 6.01 -6.16 -3.18
CA THR A 71 6.15 -4.95 -4.00
C THR A 71 7.40 -5.03 -4.88
N ALA A 72 8.55 -5.38 -4.32
CA ALA A 72 9.82 -5.48 -5.06
C ALA A 72 9.74 -6.43 -6.27
N ALA A 73 8.99 -7.54 -6.15
CA ALA A 73 8.79 -8.49 -7.25
C ALA A 73 7.96 -7.95 -8.43
N LEU A 74 7.33 -6.77 -8.28
CA LEU A 74 6.52 -6.11 -9.31
C LEU A 74 7.16 -4.85 -9.88
N LEU A 75 8.31 -4.41 -9.36
CA LEU A 75 8.97 -3.18 -9.79
C LEU A 75 9.93 -3.46 -10.94
N ASP A 76 9.94 -2.57 -11.94
CA ASP A 76 10.98 -2.56 -12.98
C ASP A 76 12.33 -2.10 -12.43
N TYR A 77 12.30 -1.15 -11.49
CA TYR A 77 13.47 -0.65 -10.78
C TYR A 77 13.06 -0.11 -9.40
N GLU A 78 14.00 -0.15 -8.46
CA GLU A 78 13.81 0.42 -7.13
C GLU A 78 14.40 1.82 -7.02
N LEU A 79 13.80 2.64 -6.14
CA LEU A 79 14.32 3.96 -5.75
C LEU A 79 14.65 3.97 -4.26
N PRO A 80 15.81 3.42 -3.83
CA PRO A 80 16.16 3.27 -2.42
C PRO A 80 16.12 4.59 -1.62
N GLY A 81 16.47 5.71 -2.26
CA GLY A 81 16.45 7.04 -1.64
C GLY A 81 15.05 7.48 -1.17
N LEU A 82 13.98 7.01 -1.82
CA LEU A 82 12.61 7.26 -1.36
C LEU A 82 12.30 6.47 -0.09
N ALA A 83 12.70 5.19 -0.05
CA ALA A 83 12.53 4.34 1.13
C ALA A 83 13.36 4.83 2.33
N ASP A 84 14.52 5.44 2.10
CA ASP A 84 15.30 6.11 3.14
C ASP A 84 14.61 7.37 3.65
N ALA A 85 14.05 8.20 2.75
CA ALA A 85 13.35 9.43 3.13
C ALA A 85 12.10 9.17 3.98
N ILE A 86 11.36 8.10 3.70
CA ILE A 86 10.17 7.68 4.48
C ILE A 86 10.54 7.22 5.90
N ARG A 87 11.74 6.66 6.10
CA ARG A 87 12.20 6.13 7.41
C ARG A 87 12.83 7.19 8.33
N ARG A 88 13.00 8.42 7.87
CA ARG A 88 13.55 9.53 8.67
C ARG A 88 12.53 10.03 9.69
#